data_AF-C3KHM9-F1
#
_entry.id   AF-C3KHM9-F1
#
_cell.length_a   1.000
_cell.length_b   1.000
_cell.length_c   1.000
_cell.angle_alpha   90.00
_cell.angle_beta   90.00
_cell.angle_gamma   90.00
#
_symmetry.space_group_name_H-M   'P 1'
#
loop_
_entity.id
_entity.type
_entity.pdbx_description
1 polymer ?
#
loop_
_entity_poly.entity_id
_entity_poly.type
_entity_poly.pdbx_seq_one_letter_code
_entity_poly.pdbx_strand_id
1 'polypeptide(L)'
;MKMARYRTMMELLFSLWILSRGGDSDVKCRDDNGNEVDWYILYKLPKSDSRFTYLYMDESTNGWKTSKEAINSKSGTLANTLKPLLDFYDKKNEGFGYMLYNDQPPVLNSVSSSFGHSKGVVLLDKRTGVWLSHSAPKFPTYRSKDFWPASGNVNAQTFMCVTYSYGEFKEIGLQLKYIHAYSYGYDIPTTFHAELRCVAQRSCYPEKEPWFRVKELTSMNGRPFSSFAKYTRFWG
;
A
#
# COMPACT_ATOMS: atom_id res chain seq x y z
N MET A 1 -24.13 -1.01 -53.53
CA MET A 1 -24.27 -1.87 -52.33
C MET A 1 -22.93 -2.43 -51.79
N LYS A 2 -21.77 -1.77 -52.01
CA LYS A 2 -20.47 -2.15 -51.42
C LYS A 2 -20.02 -1.18 -50.31
N MET A 3 -20.34 0.12 -50.41
CA MET A 3 -19.93 1.13 -49.43
C MET A 3 -20.57 0.98 -48.04
N ALA A 4 -21.79 0.44 -47.94
CA ALA A 4 -22.46 0.23 -46.65
C ALA A 4 -21.75 -0.82 -45.78
N ARG A 5 -21.15 -1.85 -46.39
CA ARG A 5 -20.42 -2.93 -45.68
C ARG A 5 -19.13 -2.45 -45.03
N TYR A 6 -18.42 -1.50 -45.64
CA TYR A 6 -17.19 -0.94 -45.08
C TYR A 6 -17.47 -0.03 -43.87
N ARG A 7 -18.61 0.66 -43.86
CA ARG A 7 -19.02 1.54 -42.75
C ARG A 7 -19.31 0.73 -41.48
N THR A 8 -20.02 -0.40 -41.61
CA THR A 8 -20.29 -1.31 -40.48
C THR A 8 -19.03 -2.02 -39.98
N MET A 9 -18.11 -2.40 -40.87
CA MET A 9 -16.82 -3.01 -40.47
C MET A 9 -15.90 -2.03 -39.72
N MET A 10 -15.93 -0.74 -40.10
CA MET A 10 -15.10 0.29 -39.46
C MET A 10 -15.65 0.70 -38.08
N GLU A 11 -16.97 0.67 -37.89
CA GLU A 11 -17.63 0.85 -36.58
C GLU A 11 -17.37 -0.34 -35.62
N LEU A 12 -17.31 -1.56 -36.15
CA LEU A 12 -16.90 -2.76 -35.40
C LEU A 12 -15.42 -2.73 -34.97
N LEU A 13 -14.52 -2.18 -35.80
CA LEU A 13 -13.10 -2.06 -35.45
C LEU A 13 -12.83 -0.94 -34.43
N PHE A 14 -13.59 0.17 -34.48
CA PHE A 14 -13.53 1.22 -33.46
C PHE A 14 -14.14 0.79 -32.12
N SER A 15 -15.19 -0.05 -32.11
CA SER A 15 -15.76 -0.60 -30.87
C SER A 15 -14.90 -1.70 -30.24
N LEU A 16 -14.10 -2.45 -31.02
CA LEU A 16 -13.08 -3.36 -30.48
C LEU A 16 -11.85 -2.64 -29.90
N TRP A 17 -11.54 -1.41 -30.33
CA TRP A 17 -10.45 -0.60 -29.77
C TRP A 17 -10.77 0.05 -28.42
N ILE A 18 -12.05 0.06 -28.01
CA ILE A 18 -12.46 0.61 -26.70
C ILE A 18 -12.31 -0.44 -25.58
N LEU A 19 -12.10 -1.72 -25.91
CA LEU A 19 -12.07 -2.82 -24.94
C LEU A 19 -10.68 -3.33 -24.54
N SER A 20 -9.61 -2.64 -24.94
CA SER A 20 -8.23 -2.96 -24.52
C SER A 20 -7.58 -1.81 -23.75
N ARG A 21 -8.32 -1.14 -22.87
CA ARG A 21 -7.67 -0.56 -21.68
C ARG A 21 -7.28 -1.73 -20.79
N GLY A 22 -6.04 -2.20 -20.94
CA GLY A 22 -5.43 -3.05 -19.92
C GLY A 22 -5.70 -2.43 -18.56
N GLY A 23 -6.40 -3.17 -17.69
CA GLY A 23 -6.97 -2.63 -16.46
C GLY A 23 -5.88 -2.09 -15.57
N ASP A 24 -5.76 -0.76 -15.52
CA ASP A 24 -4.95 -0.10 -14.50
C ASP A 24 -5.52 -0.50 -13.13
N SER A 25 -4.66 -0.86 -12.18
CA SER A 25 -5.12 -1.44 -10.91
C SER A 25 -5.70 -0.42 -9.95
N ASP A 26 -5.74 0.85 -10.38
CA ASP A 26 -6.32 1.99 -9.69
C ASP A 26 -5.87 2.06 -8.22
N VAL A 27 -4.54 2.14 -8.07
CA VAL A 27 -3.88 2.03 -6.78
C VAL A 27 -3.77 3.41 -6.11
N LYS A 28 -4.72 3.68 -5.20
CA LYS A 28 -4.81 4.94 -4.44
C LYS A 28 -5.36 4.69 -3.02
N CYS A 29 -5.06 5.61 -2.11
CA CYS A 29 -5.71 5.65 -0.80
C CYS A 29 -7.20 5.99 -1.00
N ARG A 30 -8.08 5.32 -0.25
CA ARG A 30 -9.53 5.51 -0.34
C ARG A 30 -10.19 5.67 1.03
N ASP A 31 -11.18 6.54 1.10
CA ASP A 31 -12.00 6.77 2.31
C ASP A 31 -13.03 5.63 2.54
N ASP A 32 -13.90 5.79 3.54
CA ASP A 32 -14.98 4.83 3.86
C ASP A 32 -16.02 4.68 2.75
N ASN A 33 -16.24 5.72 1.95
CA ASN A 33 -17.19 5.68 0.83
C ASN A 33 -16.53 5.15 -0.46
N GLY A 34 -15.24 4.80 -0.41
CA GLY A 34 -14.45 4.39 -1.55
C GLY A 34 -14.00 5.54 -2.43
N ASN A 35 -14.14 6.80 -2.02
CA ASN A 35 -13.62 7.95 -2.76
C ASN A 35 -12.09 7.99 -2.67
N GLU A 36 -11.44 8.48 -3.72
CA GLU A 36 -10.00 8.68 -3.73
C GLU A 36 -9.60 9.82 -2.80
N VAL A 37 -8.55 9.59 -2.01
CA VAL A 37 -7.92 10.61 -1.18
C VAL A 37 -6.41 10.59 -1.38
N ASP A 38 -5.79 11.76 -1.26
CA ASP A 38 -4.34 11.89 -1.45
C ASP A 38 -3.54 11.25 -0.30
N TRP A 39 -4.06 11.39 0.92
CA TRP A 39 -3.51 10.80 2.12
C TRP A 39 -4.61 10.62 3.16
N TYR A 40 -4.39 9.72 4.13
CA TYR A 40 -5.19 9.66 5.34
C TYR A 40 -4.35 9.18 6.53
N ILE A 41 -4.81 9.53 7.73
CA ILE A 41 -4.41 8.88 8.98
C ILE A 41 -5.64 8.20 9.58
N LEU A 42 -5.47 6.95 9.98
CA LEU A 42 -6.48 6.16 10.66
C LEU A 42 -5.94 5.71 12.02
N TYR A 43 -6.74 5.90 13.06
CA TYR A 43 -6.44 5.49 14.43
C TYR A 43 -7.52 4.53 14.92
N LYS A 44 -7.22 3.24 14.96
CA LYS A 44 -8.12 2.21 15.51
C LYS A 44 -8.06 2.24 17.04
N LEU A 45 -9.22 2.28 17.70
CA LEU A 45 -9.33 2.37 19.16
C LEU A 45 -8.96 1.04 19.85
N PRO A 46 -8.49 1.07 21.11
CA PRO A 46 -8.27 -0.16 21.87
C PRO A 46 -9.61 -0.85 22.21
N LYS A 47 -9.54 -2.15 22.53
CA LYS A 47 -10.72 -2.96 22.88
C LYS A 47 -11.50 -2.41 24.08
N SER A 48 -10.82 -1.76 25.02
CA SER A 48 -11.45 -1.13 26.20
C SER A 48 -12.46 -0.04 25.83
N ASP A 49 -12.25 0.62 24.69
CA ASP A 49 -13.02 1.79 24.30
C ASP A 49 -14.06 1.40 23.27
N SER A 50 -13.62 0.90 22.11
CA SER A 50 -14.48 0.27 21.10
C SER A 50 -13.63 -0.56 20.14
N ARG A 51 -13.75 -1.89 20.25
CA ARG A 51 -12.85 -2.88 19.62
C ARG A 51 -12.57 -2.66 18.13
N PHE A 52 -13.55 -2.22 17.35
CA PHE A 52 -13.43 -2.10 15.90
C PHE A 52 -13.65 -0.69 15.37
N THR A 53 -13.98 0.28 16.22
CA THR A 53 -14.12 1.68 15.80
C THR A 53 -12.74 2.26 15.52
N TYR A 54 -12.66 3.13 14.52
CA TYR A 54 -11.49 3.95 14.27
C TYR A 54 -11.86 5.42 14.05
N LEU A 55 -10.91 6.28 14.39
CA LEU A 55 -10.89 7.68 13.97
C LEU A 55 -10.19 7.78 12.62
N TYR A 56 -10.64 8.71 11.80
CA TYR A 56 -10.16 8.96 10.46
C TYR A 56 -9.89 10.44 10.26
N MET A 57 -8.83 10.76 9.52
CA MET A 57 -8.48 12.12 9.12
C MET A 57 -7.87 12.11 7.71
N ASP A 58 -8.29 13.06 6.89
CA ASP A 58 -7.70 13.39 5.58
C ASP A 58 -7.77 14.91 5.36
N GLU A 59 -7.47 15.36 4.13
CA GLU A 59 -7.55 16.78 3.76
C GLU A 59 -8.96 17.39 3.92
N SER A 60 -10.00 16.59 3.70
CA SER A 60 -11.41 17.02 3.70
C SER A 60 -12.05 17.01 5.08
N THR A 61 -11.48 16.29 6.05
CA THR A 61 -12.16 16.08 7.34
C THR A 61 -12.05 17.26 8.29
N ASN A 62 -11.07 18.16 8.13
CA ASN A 62 -10.78 19.25 9.06
C ASN A 62 -10.63 18.78 10.52
N GLY A 63 -9.94 17.64 10.71
CA GLY A 63 -9.74 17.03 12.03
C GLY A 63 -10.16 15.56 12.09
N TRP A 64 -10.11 14.97 13.29
CA TRP A 64 -10.51 13.59 13.52
C TRP A 64 -12.03 13.45 13.43
N LYS A 65 -12.48 12.45 12.65
CA LYS A 65 -13.88 12.00 12.62
C LYS A 65 -13.96 10.53 13.01
N THR A 66 -14.97 10.17 13.79
CA THR A 66 -15.25 8.75 14.03
C THR A 66 -15.84 8.13 12.77
N SER A 67 -15.25 7.03 12.31
CA SER A 67 -15.76 6.28 11.17
C SER A 67 -17.10 5.62 11.49
N LYS A 68 -17.93 5.48 10.45
CA LYS A 68 -19.16 4.67 10.50
C LYS A 68 -18.89 3.18 10.24
N GLU A 69 -17.72 2.86 9.70
CA GLU A 69 -17.29 1.51 9.36
C GLU A 69 -16.46 0.90 10.49
N ALA A 70 -16.46 -0.44 10.54
CA ALA A 70 -15.57 -1.19 11.42
C ALA A 70 -14.20 -1.38 10.74
N ILE A 71 -13.11 -1.41 11.49
CA ILE A 71 -11.75 -1.58 10.93
C ILE A 71 -11.58 -2.88 10.13
N ASN A 72 -12.39 -3.89 10.45
CA ASN A 72 -12.43 -5.20 9.79
C ASN A 72 -13.60 -5.32 8.78
N SER A 73 -14.29 -4.22 8.47
CA SER A 73 -15.35 -4.17 7.46
C SER A 73 -14.78 -4.45 6.07
N LYS A 74 -15.60 -5.03 5.18
CA LYS A 74 -15.26 -5.26 3.78
C LYS A 74 -15.47 -4.03 2.89
N SER A 75 -15.98 -2.93 3.45
CA SER A 75 -16.30 -1.67 2.76
C SER A 75 -15.69 -0.42 3.41
N GLY A 76 -14.90 -0.55 4.48
CA GLY A 76 -14.24 0.59 5.14
C GLY A 76 -12.95 1.05 4.45
N THR A 77 -12.39 2.18 4.91
CA THR A 77 -11.14 2.81 4.41
C THR A 77 -10.04 1.79 4.07
N LEU A 78 -9.70 0.87 4.99
CA LEU A 78 -8.65 -0.12 4.74
C LEU A 78 -9.04 -1.14 3.66
N ALA A 79 -10.29 -1.60 3.62
CA ALA A 79 -10.76 -2.54 2.60
C ALA A 79 -10.74 -1.89 1.22
N ASN A 80 -11.20 -0.64 1.12
CA ASN A 80 -11.23 0.13 -0.11
C ASN A 80 -9.80 0.37 -0.64
N THR A 81 -8.87 0.75 0.24
CA THR A 81 -7.45 0.96 -0.12
C THR A 81 -6.74 -0.36 -0.51
N LEU A 82 -7.04 -1.46 0.19
CA LEU A 82 -6.44 -2.77 -0.09
C LEU A 82 -7.09 -3.52 -1.24
N LYS A 83 -8.20 -3.03 -1.79
CA LYS A 83 -8.99 -3.72 -2.83
C LYS A 83 -8.12 -4.27 -3.98
N PRO A 84 -7.14 -3.52 -4.55
CA PRO A 84 -6.28 -4.06 -5.60
C PRO A 84 -5.50 -5.32 -5.18
N LEU A 85 -5.00 -5.35 -3.94
CA LEU A 85 -4.32 -6.52 -3.37
C LEU A 85 -5.29 -7.69 -3.16
N LEU A 86 -6.48 -7.42 -2.63
CA LEU A 86 -7.47 -8.45 -2.34
C LEU A 86 -8.04 -9.08 -3.62
N ASP A 87 -8.21 -8.29 -4.67
CA ASP A 87 -8.61 -8.77 -6.00
C ASP A 87 -7.48 -9.57 -6.68
N PHE A 88 -6.22 -9.15 -6.47
CA PHE A 88 -5.06 -9.87 -7.01
C PHE A 88 -4.95 -11.31 -6.51
N TYR A 89 -5.42 -11.59 -5.29
CA TYR A 89 -5.44 -12.96 -4.74
C TYR A 89 -6.37 -13.91 -5.51
N ASP A 90 -7.44 -13.40 -6.11
CA ASP A 90 -8.33 -14.21 -6.95
C ASP A 90 -7.84 -14.26 -8.39
N LYS A 91 -7.38 -13.13 -8.92
CA LYS A 91 -6.98 -12.99 -10.32
C LYS A 91 -5.79 -12.04 -10.43
N LYS A 92 -4.65 -12.58 -10.86
CA LYS A 92 -3.45 -11.79 -11.13
C LYS A 92 -3.73 -10.66 -12.13
N ASN A 93 -3.14 -9.50 -11.88
CA ASN A 93 -3.08 -8.37 -12.79
C ASN A 93 -1.62 -8.06 -13.12
N GLU A 94 -1.24 -8.13 -14.41
CA GLU A 94 0.14 -7.88 -14.86
C GLU A 94 0.59 -6.42 -14.69
N GLY A 95 -0.36 -5.48 -14.54
CA GLY A 95 -0.09 -4.08 -14.27
C GLY A 95 0.09 -3.75 -12.78
N PHE A 96 -0.05 -4.73 -11.88
CA PHE A 96 -0.04 -4.54 -10.43
C PHE A 96 1.22 -5.13 -9.80
N GLY A 97 1.69 -4.51 -8.74
CA GLY A 97 2.67 -5.09 -7.84
C GLY A 97 2.38 -4.74 -6.39
N TYR A 98 2.83 -5.61 -5.49
CA TYR A 98 2.71 -5.39 -4.06
C TYR A 98 3.92 -5.90 -3.27
N MET A 99 4.16 -5.29 -2.12
CA MET A 99 5.06 -5.77 -1.09
C MET A 99 4.41 -5.53 0.28
N LEU A 100 4.38 -6.58 1.10
CA LEU A 100 3.92 -6.55 2.48
C LEU A 100 5.12 -6.76 3.39
N TYR A 101 5.32 -5.85 4.34
CA TYR A 101 6.41 -5.96 5.30
C TYR A 101 5.91 -5.82 6.73
N ASN A 102 6.47 -6.63 7.63
CA ASN A 102 6.07 -6.67 9.04
C ASN A 102 7.14 -7.44 9.82
N ASP A 103 7.64 -6.89 10.94
CA ASP A 103 8.55 -7.59 11.86
C ASP A 103 7.84 -8.67 12.71
N GLN A 104 6.51 -8.70 12.66
CA GLN A 104 5.65 -9.74 13.26
C GLN A 104 4.64 -10.23 12.20
N PRO A 105 5.11 -10.93 11.15
CA PRO A 105 4.27 -11.26 9.99
C PRO A 105 3.19 -12.30 10.35
N PRO A 106 2.18 -12.54 9.49
CA PRO A 106 1.07 -13.44 9.80
C PRO A 106 1.49 -14.90 10.05
N VAL A 107 2.54 -15.35 9.36
CA VAL A 107 2.97 -16.76 9.34
C VAL A 107 4.03 -17.06 10.41
N LEU A 108 4.76 -16.05 10.90
CA LEU A 108 5.83 -16.22 11.89
C LEU A 108 5.55 -15.34 13.11
N ASN A 109 5.94 -15.80 14.30
CA ASN A 109 5.73 -15.00 15.52
C ASN A 109 6.60 -13.74 15.56
N SER A 110 7.84 -13.82 15.08
CA SER A 110 8.78 -12.69 14.96
C SER A 110 9.87 -13.02 13.95
N VAL A 111 10.63 -12.00 13.57
CA VAL A 111 11.76 -12.10 12.64
C VAL A 111 13.06 -11.71 13.36
N SER A 112 14.21 -11.89 12.69
CA SER A 112 15.50 -11.48 13.27
C SER A 112 15.48 -10.01 13.67
N SER A 113 16.03 -9.70 14.86
CA SER A 113 16.21 -8.32 15.36
C SER A 113 17.13 -7.46 14.51
N SER A 114 17.79 -8.04 13.50
CA SER A 114 18.53 -7.28 12.50
C SER A 114 17.62 -6.48 11.56
N PHE A 115 16.35 -6.89 11.37
CA PHE A 115 15.35 -6.14 10.62
C PHE A 115 14.73 -5.03 11.45
N GLY A 116 14.27 -3.97 10.79
CA GLY A 116 13.63 -2.84 11.48
C GLY A 116 12.26 -3.20 12.04
N HIS A 117 11.95 -2.67 13.23
CA HIS A 117 10.61 -2.68 13.83
C HIS A 117 9.65 -1.80 13.04
N SER A 118 9.20 -2.34 11.92
CA SER A 118 8.47 -1.60 10.90
C SER A 118 7.46 -2.52 10.23
N LYS A 119 6.31 -1.94 9.87
CA LYS A 119 5.22 -2.66 9.23
C LYS A 119 4.56 -1.75 8.19
N GLY A 120 4.09 -2.35 7.11
CA GLY A 120 3.41 -1.61 6.07
C GLY A 120 3.07 -2.43 4.84
N VAL A 121 2.34 -1.76 3.96
CA VAL A 121 1.89 -2.26 2.68
C VAL A 121 2.33 -1.26 1.61
N VAL A 122 2.92 -1.80 0.55
CA VAL A 122 3.27 -1.05 -0.66
C VAL A 122 2.51 -1.69 -1.81
N LEU A 123 1.63 -0.93 -2.45
CA LEU A 123 0.91 -1.34 -3.65
C LEU A 123 1.25 -0.36 -4.78
N LEU A 124 1.35 -0.86 -6.01
CA LEU A 124 1.73 -0.03 -7.15
C LEU A 124 1.11 -0.54 -8.45
N ASP A 125 0.77 0.41 -9.32
CA ASP A 125 0.56 0.19 -10.74
C ASP A 125 1.58 0.98 -11.56
N LYS A 126 1.35 1.14 -12.87
CA LYS A 126 2.29 1.82 -13.77
C LYS A 126 2.25 3.35 -13.65
N ARG A 127 1.29 3.91 -12.92
CA ARG A 127 1.06 5.36 -12.79
C ARG A 127 1.19 5.85 -11.37
N THR A 128 0.57 5.16 -10.42
CA THR A 128 0.49 5.54 -9.02
C THR A 128 0.84 4.37 -8.11
N GLY A 129 0.93 4.66 -6.82
CA GLY A 129 0.97 3.62 -5.81
C GLY A 129 0.63 4.19 -4.44
N VAL A 130 0.43 3.29 -3.48
CA VAL A 130 0.24 3.64 -2.08
C VAL A 130 1.37 3.09 -1.24
N TRP A 131 1.84 3.90 -0.30
CA TRP A 131 2.62 3.43 0.84
C TRP A 131 1.79 3.61 2.11
N LEU A 132 1.38 2.49 2.70
CA LEU A 132 0.59 2.41 3.91
C LEU A 132 1.48 1.94 5.06
N SER A 133 1.95 2.86 5.90
CA SER A 133 2.66 2.52 7.15
C SER A 133 1.67 2.21 8.27
N HIS A 134 1.96 1.23 9.12
CA HIS A 134 1.07 0.90 10.24
C HIS A 134 1.78 0.28 11.44
N SER A 135 1.06 0.13 12.55
CA SER A 135 1.54 -0.54 13.76
C SER A 135 1.00 -1.96 13.98
N ALA A 136 -0.01 -2.40 13.20
CA ALA A 136 -0.70 -3.67 13.43
C ALA A 136 0.14 -4.93 13.16
N PRO A 137 0.43 -5.78 14.18
CA PRO A 137 1.10 -7.05 13.98
C PRO A 137 0.23 -8.02 13.17
N LYS A 138 0.87 -8.85 12.35
CA LYS A 138 0.23 -9.86 11.49
C LYS A 138 -0.75 -9.29 10.46
N PHE A 139 -0.67 -7.99 10.18
CA PHE A 139 -1.49 -7.32 9.17
C PHE A 139 -0.71 -7.15 7.85
N PRO A 140 -1.41 -7.25 6.69
CA PRO A 140 -2.71 -7.91 6.55
C PRO A 140 -2.57 -9.43 6.76
N THR A 141 -3.70 -10.12 6.99
CA THR A 141 -3.72 -11.59 6.95
C THR A 141 -3.17 -12.10 5.62
N TYR A 142 -2.51 -13.26 5.65
CA TYR A 142 -1.79 -13.75 4.49
C TYR A 142 -2.74 -14.36 3.45
N ARG A 143 -2.74 -13.81 2.23
CA ARG A 143 -3.50 -14.31 1.06
C ARG A 143 -4.98 -14.60 1.38
N SER A 144 -5.62 -13.69 2.11
CA SER A 144 -7.03 -13.79 2.47
C SER A 144 -7.74 -12.46 2.22
N LYS A 145 -9.02 -12.53 1.85
CA LYS A 145 -9.90 -11.36 1.76
C LYS A 145 -10.34 -10.83 3.12
N ASP A 146 -10.29 -11.68 4.15
CA ASP A 146 -10.51 -11.25 5.53
C ASP A 146 -9.20 -10.68 6.07
N PHE A 147 -8.87 -9.47 5.61
CA PHE A 147 -7.54 -8.85 5.75
C PHE A 147 -7.15 -8.49 7.19
N TRP A 148 -8.11 -8.35 8.10
CA TRP A 148 -7.87 -7.89 9.47
C TRP A 148 -7.46 -9.04 10.41
N PRO A 149 -6.29 -8.96 11.08
CA PRO A 149 -5.84 -10.03 11.95
C PRO A 149 -6.40 -9.90 13.38
N ALA A 150 -6.60 -11.04 14.05
CA ALA A 150 -7.06 -11.07 15.44
C ALA A 150 -6.11 -10.34 16.42
N SER A 151 -4.79 -10.31 16.13
CA SER A 151 -3.79 -9.55 16.90
C SER A 151 -4.04 -8.05 16.92
N GLY A 152 -4.74 -7.50 15.91
CA GLY A 152 -5.11 -6.09 15.86
C GLY A 152 -6.25 -5.72 16.81
N ASN A 153 -6.98 -6.69 17.37
CA ASN A 153 -8.23 -6.43 18.09
C ASN A 153 -8.04 -5.76 19.45
N VAL A 154 -6.96 -6.07 20.16
CA VAL A 154 -6.78 -5.66 21.56
C VAL A 154 -6.31 -4.22 21.68
N ASN A 155 -5.18 -3.90 21.03
CA ASN A 155 -4.52 -2.62 21.19
C ASN A 155 -5.00 -1.59 20.16
N ALA A 156 -4.77 -0.31 20.46
CA ALA A 156 -4.87 0.74 19.46
C ALA A 156 -3.86 0.51 18.33
N GLN A 157 -4.21 0.92 17.12
CA GLN A 157 -3.33 0.80 15.96
C GLN A 157 -3.40 2.05 15.10
N THR A 158 -2.26 2.52 14.62
CA THR A 158 -2.16 3.63 13.69
C THR A 158 -1.89 3.11 12.28
N PHE A 159 -2.46 3.82 11.31
CA PHE A 159 -2.25 3.60 9.89
C PHE A 159 -2.11 4.97 9.23
N MET A 160 -1.17 5.10 8.30
CA MET A 160 -0.99 6.29 7.48
C MET A 160 -0.81 5.85 6.04
N CYS A 161 -1.71 6.29 5.17
CA CYS A 161 -1.66 6.04 3.74
C CYS A 161 -1.33 7.33 3.02
N VAL A 162 -0.44 7.26 2.05
CA VAL A 162 -0.21 8.35 1.09
C VAL A 162 -0.16 7.76 -0.31
N THR A 163 -0.90 8.39 -1.23
CA THR A 163 -0.86 8.11 -2.66
C THR A 163 0.30 8.89 -3.27
N TYR A 164 1.18 8.20 -3.98
CA TYR A 164 2.32 8.80 -4.66
C TYR A 164 2.27 8.53 -6.16
N SER A 165 2.96 9.38 -6.93
CA SER A 165 3.29 9.02 -8.32
C SER A 165 4.23 7.82 -8.34
N TYR A 166 4.18 7.01 -9.40
CA TYR A 166 5.07 5.85 -9.55
C TYR A 166 6.56 6.21 -9.40
N GLY A 167 6.97 7.41 -9.83
CA GLY A 167 8.37 7.86 -9.74
C GLY A 167 8.93 7.97 -8.30
N GLU A 168 8.07 8.25 -7.31
CA GLU A 168 8.46 8.32 -5.90
C GLU A 168 8.85 6.95 -5.34
N PHE A 169 8.41 5.85 -5.97
CA PHE A 169 8.66 4.50 -5.45
C PHE A 169 10.11 4.05 -5.56
N LYS A 170 10.93 4.72 -6.38
CA LYS A 170 12.38 4.60 -6.29
C LYS A 170 12.90 5.02 -4.92
N GLU A 171 12.48 6.20 -4.46
CA GLU A 171 12.92 6.81 -3.20
C GLU A 171 12.32 6.09 -1.99
N ILE A 172 11.08 5.61 -2.10
CA ILE A 172 10.43 4.77 -1.08
C ILE A 172 11.16 3.42 -0.96
N GLY A 173 11.56 2.79 -2.06
CA GLY A 173 12.39 1.59 -2.03
C GLY A 173 13.70 1.80 -1.27
N LEU A 174 14.35 2.95 -1.48
CA LEU A 174 15.54 3.33 -0.71
C LEU A 174 15.23 3.57 0.77
N GLN A 175 14.11 4.23 1.12
CA GLN A 175 13.70 4.36 2.53
C GLN A 175 13.50 3.01 3.20
N LEU A 176 12.82 2.08 2.53
CA LEU A 176 12.54 0.75 3.05
C LEU A 176 13.80 -0.13 3.17
N LYS A 177 14.77 0.08 2.27
CA LYS A 177 16.13 -0.48 2.41
C LYS A 177 16.79 0.01 3.69
N TYR A 178 16.76 1.31 3.97
CA TYR A 178 17.34 1.90 5.19
C TYR A 178 16.64 1.46 6.48
N ILE A 179 15.31 1.35 6.44
CA ILE A 179 14.51 0.74 7.51
C ILE A 179 14.89 -0.73 7.73
N HIS A 180 15.46 -1.38 6.71
CA HIS A 180 15.68 -2.82 6.67
C HIS A 180 14.37 -3.57 6.94
N ALA A 181 13.35 -3.23 6.14
CA ALA A 181 12.00 -3.76 6.28
C ALA A 181 11.95 -5.28 5.98
N TYR A 182 11.31 -6.05 6.84
CA TYR A 182 11.12 -7.48 6.60
C TYR A 182 9.93 -7.73 5.67
N SER A 183 10.21 -7.92 4.38
CA SER A 183 9.21 -8.36 3.39
C SER A 183 8.82 -9.82 3.63
N TYR A 184 7.52 -10.08 3.85
CA TYR A 184 6.99 -11.43 4.08
C TYR A 184 6.07 -11.92 2.94
N GLY A 185 5.65 -11.04 2.05
CA GLY A 185 4.83 -11.39 0.89
C GLY A 185 4.93 -10.31 -0.17
N TYR A 186 5.22 -10.70 -1.41
CA TYR A 186 5.39 -9.77 -2.52
C TYR A 186 5.11 -10.41 -3.87
N ASP A 187 4.72 -9.59 -4.83
CA ASP A 187 4.76 -9.85 -6.27
C ASP A 187 5.11 -8.50 -6.91
N ILE A 188 6.39 -8.28 -7.23
CA ILE A 188 6.88 -7.03 -7.83
C ILE A 188 7.45 -7.38 -9.21
N PRO A 189 6.76 -7.05 -10.31
CA PRO A 189 7.24 -7.28 -11.66
C PRO A 189 8.63 -6.68 -11.90
N THR A 190 9.43 -7.32 -12.77
CA THR A 190 10.78 -6.84 -13.13
C THR A 190 10.79 -5.48 -13.80
N THR A 191 9.65 -5.06 -14.36
CA THR A 191 9.40 -3.73 -14.93
C THR A 191 9.33 -2.62 -13.87
N PHE A 192 9.18 -2.97 -12.58
CA PHE A 192 9.16 -2.01 -11.49
C PHE A 192 10.55 -1.75 -10.89
N HIS A 193 10.67 -0.62 -10.18
CA HIS A 193 11.92 -0.12 -9.59
C HIS A 193 12.72 -1.23 -8.88
N ALA A 194 14.02 -1.31 -9.20
CA ALA A 194 14.92 -2.33 -8.66
C ALA A 194 15.10 -2.19 -7.13
N GLU A 195 15.02 -0.96 -6.63
CA GLU A 195 15.11 -0.62 -5.21
C GLU A 195 13.97 -1.29 -4.41
N LEU A 196 12.75 -1.29 -4.93
CA LEU A 196 11.65 -2.04 -4.32
C LEU A 196 11.87 -3.54 -4.42
N ARG A 197 12.31 -4.03 -5.59
CA ARG A 197 12.56 -5.47 -5.80
C ARG A 197 13.58 -6.03 -4.83
N CYS A 198 14.67 -5.29 -4.57
CA CYS A 198 15.71 -5.76 -3.66
C CYS A 198 15.21 -5.86 -2.20
N VAL A 199 14.38 -4.90 -1.75
CA VAL A 199 13.75 -4.95 -0.42
C VAL A 199 12.74 -6.09 -0.35
N ALA A 200 11.90 -6.24 -1.39
CA ALA A 200 10.91 -7.30 -1.48
C ALA A 200 11.55 -8.70 -1.37
N GLN A 201 12.68 -8.88 -2.04
CA GLN A 201 13.50 -10.11 -2.00
C GLN A 201 14.37 -10.23 -0.75
N ARG A 202 14.44 -9.19 0.10
CA ARG A 202 15.34 -9.08 1.26
C ARG A 202 16.81 -9.31 0.88
N SER A 203 17.21 -8.85 -0.31
CA SER A 203 18.55 -9.04 -0.88
C SER A 203 19.44 -7.79 -0.75
N CYS A 204 18.96 -6.73 -0.10
CA CYS A 204 19.69 -5.48 0.05
C CYS A 204 19.49 -4.85 1.43
N TYR A 205 20.53 -4.16 1.90
CA TYR A 205 20.56 -3.33 3.10
C TYR A 205 21.63 -2.23 2.91
N PRO A 206 21.66 -1.16 3.72
CA PRO A 206 22.70 -0.15 3.66
C PRO A 206 24.05 -0.77 4.04
N GLU A 207 25.03 -0.71 3.15
CA GLU A 207 26.36 -1.29 3.37
C GLU A 207 27.37 -0.28 3.90
N LYS A 208 27.10 1.01 3.72
CA LYS A 208 27.99 2.12 4.06
C LYS A 208 27.22 3.26 4.72
N GLU A 209 27.97 4.08 5.43
CA GLU A 209 27.48 5.33 6.00
C GLU A 209 27.00 6.32 4.92
N PRO A 210 26.06 7.23 5.26
CA PRO A 210 25.41 7.36 6.57
C PRO A 210 24.43 6.22 6.86
N TRP A 211 24.30 5.82 8.13
CA TRP A 211 23.35 4.77 8.59
C TRP A 211 21.90 5.27 8.73
N PHE A 212 21.59 6.43 8.15
CA PHE A 212 20.26 7.01 8.13
C PHE A 212 19.98 7.66 6.79
N ARG A 213 18.71 7.94 6.53
CA ARG A 213 18.26 8.63 5.34
C ARG A 213 17.05 9.49 5.66
N VAL A 214 17.13 10.77 5.32
CA VAL A 214 16.02 11.71 5.37
C VAL A 214 15.64 12.05 3.95
N LYS A 215 14.35 11.95 3.64
CA LYS A 215 13.85 12.22 2.30
C LYS A 215 12.48 12.87 2.37
N GLU A 216 12.34 14.00 1.71
CA GLU A 216 11.02 14.54 1.39
C GLU A 216 10.44 13.76 0.21
N LEU A 217 9.22 13.26 0.39
CA LEU A 217 8.41 12.60 -0.62
C LEU A 217 7.20 13.49 -0.90
N THR A 218 6.74 13.54 -2.14
CA THR A 218 5.61 14.39 -2.53
C THR A 218 4.43 13.54 -2.96
N SER A 219 3.29 13.69 -2.28
CA SER A 219 2.07 12.98 -2.64
C SER A 219 1.57 13.36 -4.03
N MET A 220 0.58 12.61 -4.53
CA MET A 220 -0.01 12.83 -5.86
C MET A 220 -0.56 14.26 -6.03
N ASN A 221 -1.14 14.84 -4.98
CA ASN A 221 -1.66 16.21 -4.99
C ASN A 221 -0.64 17.26 -4.50
N GLY A 222 0.65 16.92 -4.42
CA GLY A 222 1.71 17.89 -4.16
C GLY A 222 1.98 18.19 -2.69
N ARG A 223 1.39 17.45 -1.74
CA ARG A 223 1.68 17.64 -0.31
C ARG A 223 3.04 17.01 0.04
N PRO A 224 3.96 17.75 0.66
CA PRO A 224 5.25 17.20 1.07
C PRO A 224 5.13 16.37 2.36
N PHE A 225 5.85 15.25 2.41
CA PHE A 225 5.96 14.35 3.55
C PHE A 225 7.44 14.03 3.82
N SER A 226 7.94 14.40 5.00
CA SER A 226 9.30 14.04 5.41
C SER A 226 9.34 12.61 5.95
N SER A 227 10.12 11.75 5.30
CA SER A 227 10.39 10.38 5.73
C SER A 227 11.77 10.28 6.35
N PHE A 228 11.84 9.71 7.55
CA PHE A 228 13.07 9.49 8.31
C PHE A 228 13.29 7.99 8.48
N ALA A 229 14.42 7.50 7.99
CA ALA A 229 14.80 6.10 8.09
C ALA A 229 16.14 5.97 8.80
N LYS A 230 16.22 5.04 9.76
CA LYS A 230 17.47 4.65 10.43
C LYS A 230 17.74 3.17 10.17
N TYR A 231 18.99 2.84 9.98
CA TYR A 231 19.48 1.47 9.97
C TYR A 231 19.98 1.08 11.37
N THR A 232 20.09 -0.23 11.64
CA THR A 232 20.44 -0.75 12.97
C THR A 232 21.77 -0.18 13.51
N ARG A 233 22.70 0.17 12.61
CA ARG A 233 24.02 0.75 12.94
C ARG A 233 24.00 2.26 13.22
N PHE A 234 22.85 2.93 13.20
CA PHE A 234 22.78 4.38 13.44
C PHE A 234 23.26 4.83 14.82
N TRP A 235 23.10 3.97 15.84
CA TRP A 235 23.57 4.24 17.21
C TRP A 235 24.89 3.52 17.55
N GLY A 236 25.52 2.90 16.54
CA GLY A 236 26.74 2.11 16.69
C GLY A 236 28.00 2.95 16.73
#